data_AF-A0A6C0EMB9-F1
#
_entry.id   AF-A0A6C0EMB9-F1
#
_cell.length_a   1.000
_cell.length_b   1.000
_cell.length_c   1.000
_cell.angle_alpha   90.00
_cell.angle_beta   90.00
_cell.angle_gamma   90.00
#
_symmetry.space_group_name_H-M   'P 1'
#
loop_
_entity.id
_entity.type
_entity.pdbx_description
1 polymer ?
#
loop_
_entity_poly.entity_id
_entity_poly.type
_entity_poly.pdbx_seq_one_letter_code
_entity_poly.pdbx_strand_id
1 'polypeptide(L)'
;MNNNSESTSNEQYVGYYSRKQLNILKEHHDRPYIYYKNCNGKFVEVTEVKQVKNGMSLFQDAVCMGAIDTFIHASKEPMCQVALNRFDTSNACFQ
;
A
#
# COMPACT_ATOMS: atom_id res chain seq x y z
N MET A 1 31.45 -23.00 -2.71
CA MET A 1 30.84 -21.72 -3.13
C MET A 1 29.91 -22.02 -4.28
N ASN A 2 28.61 -21.82 -4.10
CA ASN A 2 27.61 -21.67 -5.16
C ASN A 2 26.35 -21.10 -4.50
N ASN A 3 26.38 -19.79 -4.25
CA ASN A 3 25.19 -19.04 -3.87
C ASN A 3 24.47 -18.71 -5.18
N ASN A 4 23.63 -19.64 -5.65
CA ASN A 4 22.60 -19.31 -6.63
C ASN A 4 21.53 -18.50 -5.89
N SER A 5 21.77 -17.20 -5.77
CA SER A 5 20.72 -16.23 -5.48
C SER A 5 19.89 -16.10 -6.75
N GLU A 6 18.94 -17.02 -6.95
CA GLU A 6 17.87 -16.85 -7.92
C GLU A 6 17.23 -15.49 -7.65
N SER A 7 17.50 -14.55 -8.55
CA SER A 7 16.93 -13.22 -8.52
C SER A 7 15.43 -13.38 -8.70
N THR A 8 14.74 -13.36 -7.56
CA THR A 8 13.30 -13.20 -7.43
C THR A 8 12.82 -12.22 -8.49
N SER A 9 11.98 -12.69 -9.41
CA SER A 9 11.23 -11.81 -10.32
C SER A 9 10.60 -10.71 -9.47
N ASN A 10 11.03 -9.46 -9.67
CA ASN A 10 10.53 -8.27 -8.99
C ASN A 10 9.01 -8.14 -9.23
N GLU A 11 8.19 -8.80 -8.40
CA GLU A 11 6.76 -8.57 -8.36
C GLU A 11 6.53 -7.20 -7.73
N GLN A 12 6.72 -6.16 -8.54
CA GLN A 12 6.48 -4.80 -8.11
C GLN A 12 4.97 -4.58 -8.04
N TYR A 13 4.51 -4.07 -6.90
CA TYR A 13 3.12 -3.72 -6.66
C TYR A 13 2.94 -2.21 -6.74
N VAL A 14 1.81 -1.76 -7.28
CA VAL A 14 1.41 -0.35 -7.37
C VAL A 14 0.12 -0.16 -6.59
N GLY A 15 0.10 0.88 -5.76
CA GLY A 15 -1.08 1.31 -5.04
C GLY A 15 -1.89 2.31 -5.85
N TYR A 16 -3.20 2.17 -5.84
CA TYR A 16 -4.13 3.14 -6.40
C TYR A 16 -5.09 3.64 -5.32
N TYR A 17 -5.48 4.90 -5.44
CA TYR A 17 -6.52 5.51 -4.62
C TYR A 17 -7.69 5.96 -5.49
N SER A 18 -8.89 5.46 -5.22
CA SER A 18 -10.16 5.89 -5.83
C SER A 18 -11.14 6.26 -4.73
N ARG A 19 -11.74 7.45 -4.84
CA ARG A 19 -12.76 7.88 -3.89
C ARG A 19 -14.02 7.01 -4.00
N LYS A 20 -14.36 6.58 -5.22
CA LYS A 20 -15.48 5.65 -5.45
C LYS A 20 -15.23 4.31 -4.77
N GLN A 21 -14.04 3.73 -4.92
CA GLN A 21 -13.69 2.48 -4.22
C GLN A 21 -13.72 2.65 -2.71
N LEU A 22 -13.19 3.75 -2.17
CA LEU A 22 -13.19 3.99 -0.72
C LEU A 22 -14.62 4.00 -0.16
N ASN A 23 -15.59 4.60 -0.86
CA ASN A 23 -16.98 4.60 -0.41
C ASN A 23 -17.57 3.19 -0.38
N ILE A 24 -17.30 2.38 -1.40
CA ILE A 24 -17.69 0.95 -1.42
C ILE A 24 -17.03 0.20 -0.25
N LEU A 25 -15.74 0.44 -0.01
CA LEU A 25 -15.02 -0.20 1.10
C LEU A 25 -15.65 0.13 2.45
N LYS A 26 -16.08 1.39 2.66
CA LYS A 26 -16.76 1.81 3.90
C LYS A 26 -18.09 1.10 4.16
N GLU A 27 -18.78 0.70 3.10
CA GLU A 27 -20.06 -0.01 3.21
C GLU A 27 -19.88 -1.51 3.51
N HIS A 28 -18.75 -2.09 3.10
CA HIS A 28 -18.54 -3.55 3.14
C HIS A 28 -17.43 -4.02 4.06
N HIS A 29 -16.55 -3.13 4.53
CA HIS A 29 -15.39 -3.49 5.32
C HIS A 29 -15.26 -2.64 6.58
N ASP A 30 -14.94 -3.33 7.67
CA ASP A 30 -14.82 -2.74 9.00
C ASP A 30 -13.56 -1.84 9.15
N ARG A 31 -12.62 -1.94 8.21
CA ARG A 31 -11.36 -1.17 8.16
C ARG A 31 -11.05 -0.70 6.72
N PRO A 32 -11.77 0.31 6.21
CA PRO A 32 -11.71 0.68 4.80
C PRO A 32 -10.51 1.56 4.44
N TYR A 33 -9.84 2.15 5.43
CA TYR A 33 -8.68 3.01 5.20
C TYR A 33 -7.40 2.17 5.29
N ILE A 34 -6.74 1.96 4.14
CA ILE A 34 -5.59 1.07 4.01
C ILE A 34 -4.35 1.90 3.67
N TYR A 35 -3.29 1.75 4.45
CA TYR A 35 -2.07 2.55 4.33
C TYR A 35 -0.85 1.68 4.03
N TYR A 36 -0.09 2.12 3.04
CA TYR A 36 1.20 1.56 2.68
C TYR A 36 2.29 2.62 2.76
N LYS A 37 3.53 2.17 2.89
CA LYS A 37 4.72 2.97 2.59
C LYS A 37 5.10 2.70 1.13
N ASN A 38 5.20 3.77 0.35
CA ASN A 38 5.67 3.67 -1.03
C ASN A 38 7.20 3.58 -1.09
N CYS A 39 7.75 3.24 -2.27
CA CYS A 39 9.20 3.10 -2.45
C CYS A 39 9.99 4.42 -2.22
N ASN A 40 9.30 5.57 -2.13
CA ASN A 40 9.91 6.85 -1.74
C ASN A 40 9.88 7.09 -0.21
N GLY A 41 9.47 6.09 0.57
CA GLY A 41 9.34 6.18 2.02
C GLY A 41 8.13 6.99 2.51
N LYS A 42 7.22 7.40 1.62
CA LYS A 42 6.02 8.17 1.98
C LYS A 42 4.86 7.25 2.28
N PHE A 43 4.05 7.62 3.28
CA PHE A 43 2.80 6.93 3.55
C PHE A 43 1.74 7.37 2.56
N VAL A 44 1.03 6.40 2.01
CA VAL A 44 -0.04 6.60 1.04
C VAL A 44 -1.24 5.78 1.44
N GLU A 45 -2.42 6.38 1.36
CA GLU A 45 -3.68 5.65 1.43
C GLU A 45 -3.95 5.02 0.06
N VAL A 46 -4.35 3.75 0.06
CA VAL A 46 -4.69 3.01 -1.15
C VAL A 46 -6.05 2.34 -0.97
N THR A 47 -6.75 2.16 -2.08
CA THR A 47 -8.01 1.40 -2.15
C THR A 47 -7.87 0.15 -3.00
N GLU A 48 -6.79 0.05 -3.78
CA GLU A 48 -6.50 -1.09 -4.64
C GLU A 48 -4.99 -1.28 -4.77
N VAL A 49 -4.56 -2.55 -4.80
CA VAL A 49 -3.18 -2.96 -5.04
C VAL A 49 -3.14 -3.84 -6.27
N LYS A 50 -2.27 -3.51 -7.23
CA LYS A 50 -2.06 -4.28 -8.46
C LYS A 50 -0.60 -4.65 -8.62
N GLN A 51 -0.35 -5.82 -9.19
CA GLN A 51 0.96 -6.13 -9.74
C GLN A 51 1.18 -5.25 -10.99
N VAL A 52 2.40 -4.72 -11.18
CA VAL A 52 2.73 -3.87 -12.35
C VAL A 52 2.38 -4.58 -13.66
N LYS A 53 2.61 -5.90 -13.75
CA LYS A 53 2.26 -6.71 -14.94
C LYS A 53 0.76 -6.77 -15.25
N ASN A 54 -0.10 -6.50 -14.27
CA ASN A 54 -1.56 -6.56 -14.40
C ASN A 54 -2.20 -5.20 -14.75
N GLY A 55 -1.39 -4.16 -15.00
CA GLY A 55 -1.84 -2.89 -15.57
C GLY A 55 -2.43 -1.88 -14.56
N MET A 56 -3.27 -0.99 -15.08
CA MET A 56 -3.88 0.14 -14.36
C MET A 56 -5.16 -0.24 -13.63
N SER A 57 -5.58 0.58 -12.67
CA SER A 57 -6.91 0.44 -12.03
C SER A 57 -8.03 0.53 -13.07
N LEU A 58 -9.10 -0.23 -12.84
CA LEU A 58 -10.32 -0.17 -13.65
C LEU A 58 -11.22 1.02 -13.28
N PHE A 59 -10.93 1.70 -12.17
CA PHE A 59 -11.71 2.85 -11.72
C PHE A 59 -11.19 4.11 -12.40
N GLN A 60 -12.09 4.82 -13.08
CA GLN A 60 -11.74 6.02 -13.84
C GLN A 60 -11.23 7.17 -12.96
N ASP A 61 -11.61 7.20 -11.67
CA ASP A 61 -11.15 8.19 -10.69
C ASP A 61 -9.91 7.73 -9.91
N ALA A 62 -9.34 6.57 -10.26
CA ALA A 62 -8.18 6.05 -9.56
C ALA A 62 -6.92 6.86 -9.90
N VAL A 63 -6.22 7.28 -8.84
CA VAL A 63 -4.92 7.96 -8.92
C VAL A 63 -3.84 6.97 -8.50
N CYS A 64 -2.78 6.87 -9.31
CA CYS A 64 -1.62 6.06 -8.98
C CYS A 64 -0.83 6.70 -7.82
N MET A 65 -0.66 5.97 -6.73
CA MET A 65 0.11 6.38 -5.54
C MET A 65 1.59 5.98 -5.63
N GLY A 66 1.97 5.35 -6.74
CA GLY A 66 3.31 4.83 -7.02
C GLY A 66 3.49 3.39 -6.57
N ALA A 67 4.72 2.89 -6.75
CA ALA A 67 5.11 1.57 -6.28
C ALA A 67 5.05 1.52 -4.75
N ILE A 68 4.40 0.49 -4.23
CA ILE A 68 4.25 0.25 -2.78
C ILE A 68 5.17 -0.87 -2.33
N ASP A 69 5.64 -0.77 -1.10
CA ASP A 69 6.63 -1.68 -0.53
C ASP A 69 6.08 -2.35 0.74
N THR A 70 5.83 -1.56 1.79
CA THR A 70 5.44 -2.08 3.10
C THR A 70 3.97 -1.75 3.42
N PHE A 71 3.19 -2.77 3.81
CA PHE A 71 1.89 -2.53 4.44
C PHE A 71 2.10 -1.96 5.85
N ILE A 72 1.42 -0.85 6.17
CA ILE A 72 1.57 -0.17 7.45
C ILE A 72 0.38 -0.49 8.35
N HIS A 73 -0.82 -0.18 7.90
CA HIS A 73 -2.01 -0.32 8.74
C HIS A 73 -3.31 -0.30 7.93
N ALA A 74 -4.36 -0.89 8.49
CA ALA A 74 -5.73 -0.69 8.03
C ALA A 74 -6.61 -0.31 9.23
N SER A 75 -7.37 0.78 9.11
CA SER A 75 -8.12 1.38 10.23
C SER A 75 -9.59 1.61 9.91
N LYS A 76 -10.39 1.76 10.99
CA LYS A 76 -11.82 2.12 10.92
C LYS A 76 -12.02 3.60 10.54
N GLU A 77 -11.08 4.45 10.94
CA GLU A 77 -11.11 5.90 10.75
C GLU A 77 -9.88 6.40 10.01
N PRO A 78 -9.95 7.53 9.29
CA PRO A 78 -8.80 8.07 8.58
C PRO A 78 -7.69 8.46 9.58
N MET A 79 -6.44 8.19 9.23
CA MET A 79 -5.29 8.40 10.11
C MET A 79 -4.44 9.56 9.62
N CYS A 80 -3.98 10.38 10.57
CA CYS A 80 -2.98 11.40 10.29
C CYS A 80 -1.58 10.80 10.23
N GLN A 81 -0.66 11.54 9.60
CA GLN A 81 0.73 11.12 9.43
C GLN A 81 1.43 10.76 10.75
N VAL A 82 1.16 11.52 11.82
CA VAL A 82 1.74 11.28 13.16
C VAL A 82 1.33 9.91 13.70
N ALA A 83 0.08 9.50 13.47
CA ALA A 83 -0.41 8.20 13.91
C ALA A 83 0.21 7.08 13.08
N LEU A 84 0.29 7.23 11.76
CA LEU A 84 0.91 6.24 10.86
C LEU A 84 2.38 5.98 11.20
N ASN A 85 3.13 7.01 11.57
CA ASN A 85 4.52 6.88 11.97
C ASN A 85 4.71 5.95 13.19
N ARG A 86 3.70 5.79 14.05
CA ARG A 86 3.77 4.87 15.21
C ARG A 86 3.64 3.41 14.82
N PHE A 87 3.06 3.13 13.66
CA PHE A 87 2.89 1.78 13.11
C PHE A 87 3.98 1.41 12.11
N ASP A 88 4.87 2.35 11.78
CA ASP A 88 5.95 2.09 10.84
C ASP A 88 7.01 1.18 11.47
N THR A 89 6.91 -0.11 11.17
CA THR A 89 7.85 -1.13 11.64
C THR A 89 9.09 -1.22 10.75
N SER A 90 9.21 -0.43 9.67
CA SER A 90 10.43 -0.44 8.84
C SER A 90 11.68 0.05 9.59
N ASN A 91 11.50 0.80 10.68
CA ASN A 91 12.57 1.19 11.61
C ASN A 91 12.63 0.33 12.88
N ALA A 92 11.84 -0.74 12.99
CA ALA A 92 11.92 -1.67 14.11
C ALA A 92 13.15 -2.58 13.92
N CYS A 93 14.34 -1.98 14.01
CA CYS A 93 15.58 -2.72 14.18
C CYS A 93 15.53 -3.44 15.53
N PHE A 94 15.71 -4.75 15.45
CA PHE A 94 16.11 -5.66 16.54
C PHE A 94 16.96 -4.92 17.60
N GLN A 95 16.44 -4.86 18.83
CA GLN A 95 17.26 -4.64 20.02
C GLN A 95 17.83 -5.96 20.50
#